data_AF-A0A922S3R2-F1
#
_entry.id   AF-A0A922S3R2-F1
#
_cell.length_a   1.000
_cell.length_b   1.000
_cell.length_c   1.000
_cell.angle_alpha   90.00
_cell.angle_beta   90.00
_cell.angle_gamma   90.00
#
_symmetry.space_group_name_H-M   'P 1'
#
loop_
_entity.id
_entity.type
_entity.pdbx_description
1 polymer ?
#
loop_
_entity_poly.entity_id
_entity_poly.type
_entity_poly.pdbx_seq_one_letter_code
_entity_poly.pdbx_strand_id
1 'polypeptide(L)'
;MQNAHFIVSRAILSSTKDTFRRCFNLSTKHLFTTPYLVHKIRISRHTRIDLFNRNFSSSGPKSITDSPVEKINAKVVPKIKTSFSYDDSVKSVKYITPLRALREYMLTKHDLDQLPRYYSRSPYGNETKTLVFLRSDVEQMAYAKHGGHDDFELRRKLMKDMERRTKTEIFNLRKALKYLQNSAEAKATGTSVFMDKRKSLFTSGPGRVVLFAIAINGLNVAAKAFGWWYTGSKSMFSELMHSLADTMNQVLVAYGLYSSLQKPDETHP
;
A
#
# COMPACT_ATOMS: atom_id res chain seq x y z
N MET A 1 22.82 35.94 57.03
CA MET A 1 21.93 34.83 56.61
C MET A 1 21.74 34.89 55.10
N GLN A 2 21.67 33.73 54.42
CA GLN A 2 21.41 33.52 52.98
C GLN A 2 22.57 33.12 52.03
N ASN A 3 23.73 32.65 52.49
CA ASN A 3 24.78 32.12 51.58
C ASN A 3 25.23 30.68 51.86
N ALA A 4 24.38 29.84 52.46
CA ALA A 4 24.74 28.46 52.84
C ALA A 4 23.87 27.34 52.23
N HIS A 5 22.98 27.65 51.28
CA HIS A 5 22.06 26.65 50.70
C HIS A 5 22.34 26.24 49.24
N PHE A 6 23.37 26.79 48.60
CA PHE A 6 23.62 26.52 47.16
C PHE A 6 24.81 25.59 46.87
N ILE A 7 25.55 25.13 47.89
CA ILE A 7 26.77 24.33 47.68
C ILE A 7 26.56 22.82 47.93
N VAL A 8 25.46 22.41 48.57
CA VAL A 8 25.26 21.00 48.97
C VAL A 8 24.53 20.13 47.94
N SER A 9 23.75 20.69 47.00
CA SER A 9 23.00 19.86 46.03
C SER A 9 23.80 19.44 44.78
N ARG A 10 24.98 20.01 44.53
CA ARG A 10 25.79 19.68 43.33
C ARG A 10 26.82 18.58 43.55
N ALA A 11 27.09 18.21 44.80
CA ALA A 11 28.07 17.17 45.16
C ALA A 11 27.48 15.75 45.26
N ILE A 12 26.15 15.60 45.34
CA ILE A 12 25.52 14.29 45.58
C ILE A 12 25.14 13.56 44.27
N LEU A 13 25.07 14.25 43.13
CA LEU A 13 24.70 13.63 41.83
C LEU A 13 25.89 13.28 40.92
N SER A 14 27.13 13.63 41.28
CA SER A 14 28.33 13.19 40.52
C SER A 14 28.91 11.86 41.02
N SER A 15 28.49 11.38 42.20
CA SER A 15 29.06 10.18 42.83
C SER A 15 28.41 8.85 42.41
N THR A 16 27.27 8.86 41.69
CA THR A 16 26.53 7.64 41.33
C THR A 16 26.71 7.18 39.88
N LYS A 17 27.42 7.92 39.02
CA LYS A 17 27.63 7.54 37.61
C LYS A 17 28.96 6.83 37.34
N ASP A 18 29.96 6.98 38.21
CA ASP A 18 31.30 6.42 37.99
C ASP A 18 31.48 4.99 38.54
N THR A 19 30.57 4.51 39.38
CA THR A 19 30.65 3.17 39.99
C THR A 19 30.09 2.06 39.11
N PHE A 20 29.26 2.37 38.10
CA PHE A 20 28.68 1.36 37.21
C PHE A 20 29.56 1.03 35.99
N ARG A 21 30.63 1.81 35.76
CA ARG A 21 31.48 1.66 34.56
C ARG A 21 32.74 0.83 34.77
N ARG A 22 32.98 0.31 35.99
CA ARG A 22 34.24 -0.39 36.37
C ARG A 22 34.13 -1.88 36.66
N CYS A 23 32.95 -2.49 36.59
CA CYS A 23 32.79 -3.93 36.75
C CYS A 23 32.24 -4.56 35.47
N PHE A 24 33.07 -4.70 34.43
CA PHE A 24 33.02 -5.77 33.42
C PHE A 24 34.19 -5.58 32.44
N ASN A 25 35.40 -5.61 33.00
CA ASN A 25 36.60 -6.01 32.29
C ASN A 25 36.95 -7.43 32.76
N LEU A 26 37.66 -8.18 31.91
CA LEU A 26 38.04 -9.61 32.01
C LEU A 26 36.89 -10.55 31.62
N SER A 27 37.02 -11.55 30.75
CA SER A 27 38.15 -12.30 30.20
C SER A 27 37.57 -13.03 28.97
N THR A 28 38.17 -13.12 27.79
CA THR A 28 39.31 -13.99 27.47
C THR A 28 39.85 -13.66 26.07
N LYS A 29 41.17 -13.76 25.94
CA LYS A 29 41.97 -13.69 24.71
C LYS A 29 41.85 -15.01 23.94
N HIS A 30 41.86 -14.99 22.60
CA HIS A 30 42.87 -15.66 21.76
C HIS A 30 42.51 -15.63 20.25
N LEU A 31 43.46 -15.09 19.47
CA LEU A 31 43.94 -15.52 18.13
C LEU A 31 42.91 -15.92 17.06
N PHE A 32 42.86 -15.18 15.95
CA PHE A 32 43.37 -15.65 14.66
C PHE A 32 43.48 -14.48 13.67
N THR A 33 44.72 -14.15 13.33
CA THR A 33 45.17 -13.24 12.27
C THR A 33 45.01 -13.89 10.89
N THR A 34 44.42 -13.18 9.91
CA THR A 34 44.88 -13.21 8.50
C THR A 34 44.64 -11.82 7.86
N PRO A 35 45.56 -11.30 7.01
CA PRO A 35 45.43 -10.01 6.37
C PRO A 35 44.92 -10.15 4.94
N TYR A 36 43.94 -9.35 4.52
CA TYR A 36 43.66 -9.13 3.09
C TYR A 36 43.54 -7.64 2.76
N LEU A 37 44.42 -7.26 1.84
CA LEU A 37 44.58 -6.02 1.11
C LEU A 37 43.27 -5.25 0.85
N VAL A 38 43.22 -3.99 1.28
CA VAL A 38 42.20 -3.03 0.88
C VAL A 38 42.62 -2.39 -0.44
N HIS A 39 42.07 -2.88 -1.56
CA HIS A 39 42.15 -2.18 -2.85
C HIS A 39 41.08 -1.09 -2.90
N LYS A 40 41.50 0.17 -2.83
CA LYS A 40 40.64 1.35 -2.89
C LYS A 40 40.21 1.59 -4.34
N ILE A 41 39.11 0.96 -4.77
CA ILE A 41 38.52 1.21 -6.10
C ILE A 41 37.51 2.36 -5.98
N ARG A 42 37.87 3.48 -6.59
CA ARG A 42 37.02 4.65 -6.83
C ARG A 42 36.07 4.32 -7.97
N ILE A 43 34.84 3.91 -7.67
CA ILE A 43 33.81 3.66 -8.71
C ILE A 43 32.99 4.93 -8.90
N SER A 44 33.09 5.45 -10.13
CA SER A 44 32.37 6.59 -10.67
C SER A 44 30.85 6.34 -10.66
N ARG A 45 30.09 7.35 -10.23
CA ARG A 45 28.62 7.36 -10.31
C ARG A 45 28.21 7.63 -11.75
N HIS A 46 27.86 6.61 -12.53
CA HIS A 46 26.88 6.73 -13.63
C HIS A 46 26.63 5.35 -14.26
N THR A 47 25.38 4.85 -14.15
CA THR A 47 24.63 3.96 -15.07
C THR A 47 23.55 3.24 -14.26
N ARG A 48 22.34 3.81 -14.21
CA ARG A 48 21.14 3.34 -14.93
C ARG A 48 20.66 1.94 -14.51
N ILE A 49 19.45 1.97 -13.93
CA ILE A 49 18.58 0.86 -13.56
C ILE A 49 18.04 0.25 -14.86
N ASP A 50 18.54 -0.91 -15.28
CA ASP A 50 17.99 -1.70 -16.40
C ASP A 50 18.10 -3.22 -16.12
N LEU A 51 17.77 -3.65 -14.90
CA LEU A 51 17.84 -5.07 -14.47
C LEU A 51 16.49 -5.68 -14.07
N PHE A 52 15.37 -5.17 -14.60
CA PHE A 52 14.04 -5.73 -14.29
C PHE A 52 13.26 -6.23 -15.50
N ASN A 53 13.90 -6.53 -16.63
CA ASN A 53 13.15 -7.11 -17.75
C ASN A 53 14.01 -7.99 -18.65
N ARG A 54 14.36 -9.19 -18.17
CA ARG A 54 14.82 -10.28 -19.04
C ARG A 54 14.25 -11.62 -18.58
N ASN A 55 13.43 -12.18 -19.46
CA ASN A 55 13.28 -13.62 -19.72
C ASN A 55 12.32 -14.40 -18.82
N PHE A 56 11.02 -14.27 -19.10
CA PHE A 56 10.12 -15.42 -19.10
C PHE A 56 9.54 -15.55 -20.52
N SER A 57 10.32 -16.16 -21.42
CA SER A 57 9.86 -16.57 -22.74
C SER A 57 9.99 -18.08 -22.83
N SER A 58 8.84 -18.70 -23.08
CA SER A 58 8.54 -20.13 -23.13
C SER A 58 9.24 -20.86 -24.27
N SER A 59 9.88 -21.98 -23.98
CA SER A 59 10.25 -22.98 -24.98
C SER A 59 9.17 -24.08 -25.07
N GLY A 60 8.24 -23.93 -26.01
CA GLY A 60 7.39 -25.02 -26.50
C GLY A 60 7.83 -25.43 -27.92
N PRO A 61 7.57 -26.67 -28.36
CA PRO A 61 8.14 -27.21 -29.60
C PRO A 61 7.49 -26.59 -30.83
N LYS A 62 8.32 -26.30 -31.84
CA LYS A 62 7.94 -25.72 -33.13
C LYS A 62 7.38 -26.83 -34.03
N SER A 63 6.11 -26.72 -34.45
CA SER A 63 5.58 -27.41 -35.63
C SER A 63 5.45 -26.39 -36.76
N ILE A 64 5.90 -26.80 -37.95
CA ILE A 64 5.99 -26.01 -39.16
C ILE A 64 4.69 -26.22 -39.95
N THR A 65 3.91 -25.14 -40.14
CA THR A 65 2.97 -24.99 -41.26
C THR A 65 2.80 -23.49 -41.53
N ASP A 66 3.30 -23.04 -42.68
CA ASP A 66 3.14 -21.68 -43.18
C ASP A 66 1.67 -21.43 -43.59
N SER A 67 1.00 -20.52 -42.88
CA SER A 67 -0.26 -19.91 -43.31
C SER A 67 -0.21 -18.40 -43.04
N PRO A 68 -0.84 -17.55 -43.88
CA PRO A 68 -0.63 -16.11 -43.85
C PRO A 68 -1.04 -15.51 -42.51
N VAL A 69 -0.16 -14.68 -41.95
CA VAL A 69 -0.35 -14.01 -40.65
C VAL A 69 -1.51 -13.02 -40.74
N GLU A 70 -2.71 -13.48 -40.42
CA GLU A 70 -3.85 -12.62 -40.13
C GLU A 70 -3.53 -11.81 -38.88
N LYS A 71 -3.53 -10.48 -39.00
CA LYS A 71 -3.27 -9.57 -37.88
C LYS A 71 -4.44 -9.68 -36.89
N ILE A 72 -4.29 -10.56 -35.90
CA ILE A 72 -5.24 -10.70 -34.80
C ILE A 72 -5.29 -9.35 -34.07
N ASN A 73 -6.40 -8.63 -34.27
CA ASN A 73 -6.66 -7.36 -33.63
C ASN A 73 -7.05 -7.64 -32.17
N ALA A 74 -6.06 -7.98 -31.35
CA ALA A 74 -6.26 -8.37 -29.96
C ALA A 74 -6.73 -7.14 -29.16
N LYS A 75 -8.03 -7.07 -28.89
CA LYS A 75 -8.62 -6.09 -27.98
C LYS A 75 -8.00 -6.29 -26.59
N VAL A 76 -7.07 -5.41 -26.23
CA VAL A 76 -6.42 -5.39 -24.92
C VAL A 76 -7.48 -5.01 -23.88
N VAL A 77 -8.08 -6.02 -23.24
CA VAL A 77 -8.95 -5.79 -22.08
C VAL A 77 -8.04 -5.46 -20.91
N PRO A 78 -8.16 -4.26 -20.30
CA PRO A 78 -7.36 -3.92 -19.14
C PRO A 78 -7.67 -4.92 -18.02
N LYS A 79 -6.63 -5.61 -17.54
CA LYS A 79 -6.77 -6.53 -16.42
C LYS A 79 -7.14 -5.71 -15.19
N ILE A 80 -8.43 -5.71 -14.84
CA ILE A 80 -8.93 -5.06 -13.63
C ILE A 80 -8.25 -5.76 -12.46
N LYS A 81 -7.27 -5.10 -11.84
CA LYS A 81 -6.64 -5.58 -10.60
C LYS A 81 -7.61 -5.29 -9.46
N THR A 82 -8.76 -5.98 -9.42
CA THR A 82 -9.55 -6.01 -8.19
C THR A 82 -8.71 -6.68 -7.13
N SER A 83 -8.46 -5.97 -6.04
CA SER A 83 -7.96 -6.57 -4.80
C SER A 83 -8.99 -7.59 -4.35
N PHE A 84 -8.84 -8.86 -4.74
CA PHE A 84 -9.69 -9.94 -4.24
C PHE A 84 -9.34 -10.16 -2.77
N SER A 85 -10.02 -9.45 -1.88
CA SER A 85 -9.94 -9.69 -0.44
C SER A 85 -10.94 -10.78 -0.12
N TYR A 86 -10.47 -12.00 0.17
CA TYR A 86 -11.34 -13.03 0.72
C TYR A 86 -11.83 -12.55 2.09
N ASP A 87 -13.15 -12.48 2.26
CA ASP A 87 -13.73 -12.37 3.60
C ASP A 87 -13.58 -13.74 4.29
N ASP A 88 -12.94 -13.72 5.45
CA ASP A 88 -12.74 -14.90 6.28
C ASP A 88 -14.07 -15.41 6.88
N SER A 89 -15.14 -14.61 6.85
CA SER A 89 -16.48 -15.01 7.30
C SER A 89 -17.16 -16.01 6.36
N VAL A 90 -16.85 -15.98 5.06
CA VAL A 90 -17.49 -16.81 4.02
C VAL A 90 -16.76 -18.15 3.84
N LYS A 91 -16.02 -18.60 4.87
CA LYS A 91 -15.31 -19.88 4.81
C LYS A 91 -16.31 -21.03 4.91
N SER A 92 -16.39 -21.84 3.87
CA SER A 92 -17.14 -23.11 3.90
C SER A 92 -16.68 -23.97 5.07
N VAL A 93 -17.64 -24.37 5.90
CA VAL A 93 -17.38 -25.21 7.09
C VAL A 93 -16.98 -26.62 6.66
N LYS A 94 -17.66 -27.19 5.66
CA LYS A 94 -17.50 -28.59 5.26
C LYS A 94 -16.31 -28.85 4.32
N TYR A 95 -16.12 -28.01 3.32
CA TYR A 95 -15.12 -28.23 2.26
C TYR A 95 -14.03 -27.16 2.26
N ILE A 96 -12.83 -27.51 1.81
CA ILE A 96 -11.69 -26.60 1.69
C ILE A 96 -10.98 -26.76 0.35
N THR A 97 -10.46 -25.66 -0.21
CA THR A 97 -9.68 -25.69 -1.45
C THR A 97 -8.24 -26.16 -1.20
N PRO A 98 -7.58 -26.80 -2.18
CA PRO A 98 -6.21 -27.30 -2.03
C PRO A 98 -5.23 -26.22 -1.54
N LEU A 99 -5.29 -25.02 -2.14
CA LEU A 99 -4.39 -23.93 -1.77
C LEU A 99 -4.59 -23.44 -0.33
N ARG A 100 -5.85 -23.43 0.15
CA ARG A 100 -6.15 -23.08 1.54
C ARG A 100 -5.73 -24.19 2.48
N ALA A 101 -5.95 -25.45 2.14
CA ALA A 101 -5.51 -26.58 2.95
C ALA A 101 -3.98 -26.55 3.17
N LEU A 102 -3.20 -26.35 2.11
CA LEU A 102 -1.74 -26.21 2.21
C LEU A 102 -1.32 -25.04 3.11
N ARG A 103 -1.93 -23.87 2.96
CA ARG A 103 -1.56 -22.65 3.70
C ARG A 103 -2.02 -22.68 5.16
N GLU A 104 -3.26 -23.07 5.41
CA GLU A 104 -3.89 -23.03 6.74
C GLU A 104 -3.46 -24.22 7.62
N TYR A 105 -3.19 -25.39 7.02
CA TYR A 105 -2.86 -26.62 7.75
C TYR A 105 -1.38 -27.05 7.62
N MET A 106 -0.55 -26.26 6.92
CA MET A 106 0.87 -26.55 6.68
C MET A 106 1.11 -27.96 6.12
N LEU A 107 0.19 -28.42 5.27
CA LEU A 107 0.30 -29.69 4.58
C LEU A 107 1.10 -29.51 3.30
N THR A 108 1.66 -30.61 2.80
CA THR A 108 2.35 -30.68 1.51
C THR A 108 1.39 -31.20 0.45
N LYS A 109 1.66 -30.96 -0.84
CA LYS A 109 0.82 -31.46 -1.94
C LYS A 109 0.66 -32.99 -1.89
N HIS A 110 1.73 -33.70 -1.54
CA HIS A 110 1.73 -35.16 -1.39
C HIS A 110 0.73 -35.64 -0.33
N ASP A 111 0.57 -34.91 0.77
CA ASP A 111 -0.37 -35.27 1.83
C ASP A 111 -1.83 -35.06 1.37
N LEU A 112 -2.07 -34.02 0.55
CA LEU A 112 -3.39 -33.77 -0.04
C LEU A 112 -3.76 -34.80 -1.11
N ASP A 113 -2.79 -35.37 -1.80
CA ASP A 113 -3.03 -36.38 -2.83
C ASP A 113 -3.51 -37.73 -2.25
N GLN A 114 -3.19 -37.99 -0.98
CA GLN A 114 -3.68 -39.16 -0.24
C GLN A 114 -5.15 -39.01 0.17
N LEU A 115 -5.69 -37.79 0.18
CA LEU A 115 -7.05 -37.50 0.61
C LEU A 115 -8.06 -37.70 -0.54
N PRO A 116 -9.30 -38.13 -0.22
CA PRO A 116 -10.37 -38.23 -1.21
C PRO A 116 -10.65 -36.89 -1.89
N ARG A 117 -10.69 -36.91 -3.22
CA ARG A 117 -10.90 -35.73 -4.06
C ARG A 117 -12.39 -35.53 -4.32
N TYR A 118 -12.91 -34.36 -3.97
CA TYR A 118 -14.27 -33.96 -4.26
C TYR A 118 -14.30 -32.79 -5.25
N TYR A 119 -15.34 -32.72 -6.06
CA TYR A 119 -15.51 -31.66 -7.05
C TYR A 119 -16.76 -30.85 -6.75
N SER A 120 -16.59 -29.54 -6.57
CA SER A 120 -17.73 -28.61 -6.49
C SER A 120 -18.13 -28.17 -7.89
N ARG A 121 -19.44 -27.93 -8.07
CA ARG A 121 -19.96 -27.31 -9.30
C ARG A 121 -19.47 -25.85 -9.34
N SER A 122 -18.95 -25.42 -10.48
CA SER A 122 -18.68 -24.00 -10.74
C SER A 122 -20.02 -23.26 -10.91
N PRO A 123 -20.15 -22.00 -10.44
CA PRO A 123 -21.32 -21.17 -10.73
C PRO A 123 -21.56 -20.95 -12.23
N TYR A 124 -20.50 -21.08 -13.03
CA TYR A 124 -20.54 -20.97 -14.48
C TYR A 124 -20.56 -22.37 -15.12
N GLY A 125 -21.56 -22.63 -15.97
CA GLY A 125 -21.86 -23.97 -16.50
C GLY A 125 -20.81 -24.56 -17.43
N ASN A 126 -19.94 -23.74 -18.03
CA ASN A 126 -18.96 -24.17 -19.03
C ASN A 126 -17.52 -24.24 -18.47
N GLU A 127 -17.34 -24.07 -17.15
CA GLU A 127 -16.03 -23.98 -16.51
C GLU A 127 -15.53 -25.30 -15.90
N THR A 128 -14.24 -25.34 -15.61
CA THR A 128 -13.58 -26.46 -14.91
C THR A 128 -14.12 -26.58 -13.49
N LYS A 129 -14.56 -27.79 -13.10
CA LYS A 129 -15.01 -28.10 -11.73
C LYS A 129 -13.91 -27.77 -10.71
N THR A 130 -14.29 -27.17 -9.59
CA THR A 130 -13.34 -26.80 -8.54
C THR A 130 -13.05 -28.00 -7.65
N LEU A 131 -11.79 -28.42 -7.60
CA LEU A 131 -11.32 -29.45 -6.67
C LEU A 131 -11.38 -28.92 -5.23
N VAL A 132 -11.99 -29.71 -4.34
CA VAL A 132 -12.13 -29.44 -2.91
C VAL A 132 -11.90 -30.71 -2.11
N PHE A 133 -11.47 -30.56 -0.86
CA PHE A 133 -11.28 -31.63 0.11
C PHE A 133 -12.24 -31.46 1.28
N LEU A 134 -12.55 -32.56 1.97
CA LEU A 134 -13.35 -32.49 3.19
C LEU A 134 -12.48 -31.93 4.32
N ARG A 135 -13.03 -30.98 5.08
CA ARG A 135 -12.29 -30.28 6.12
C ARG A 135 -11.85 -31.21 7.26
N SER A 136 -12.72 -32.14 7.66
CA SER A 136 -12.43 -33.14 8.70
C SER A 136 -11.20 -33.98 8.36
N ASP A 137 -11.08 -34.40 7.10
CA ASP A 137 -10.02 -35.31 6.68
C ASP A 137 -8.69 -34.55 6.58
N VAL A 138 -8.73 -33.30 6.14
CA VAL A 138 -7.58 -32.38 6.15
C VAL A 138 -7.12 -32.08 7.58
N GLU A 139 -8.04 -31.89 8.52
CA GLU A 139 -7.75 -31.69 9.94
C GLU A 139 -7.08 -32.93 10.56
N GLN A 140 -7.62 -34.12 10.31
CA GLN A 140 -7.02 -35.37 10.77
C GLN A 140 -5.63 -35.60 10.19
N MET A 141 -5.44 -35.33 8.89
CA MET A 141 -4.14 -35.41 8.25
C MET A 141 -3.14 -34.41 8.87
N ALA A 142 -3.59 -33.21 9.21
CA ALA A 142 -2.77 -32.22 9.89
C ALA A 142 -2.38 -32.67 11.30
N TYR A 143 -3.32 -33.22 12.08
CA TYR A 143 -3.01 -33.72 13.42
C TYR A 143 -2.03 -34.89 13.38
N ALA A 144 -2.20 -35.82 12.43
CA ALA A 144 -1.27 -36.93 12.23
C ALA A 144 0.14 -36.44 11.87
N LYS A 145 0.26 -35.38 11.05
CA LYS A 145 1.55 -34.83 10.63
C LYS A 145 2.24 -33.99 11.71
N HIS A 146 1.47 -33.22 12.48
CA HIS A 146 2.00 -32.24 13.43
C HIS A 146 2.02 -32.72 14.89
N GLY A 147 1.70 -33.98 15.15
CA GLY A 147 1.87 -34.62 16.47
C GLY A 147 0.67 -34.47 17.42
N GLY A 148 -0.47 -33.95 16.95
CA GLY A 148 -1.68 -33.83 17.75
C GLY A 148 -2.49 -32.56 17.47
N HIS A 149 -3.62 -32.43 18.17
CA HIS A 149 -4.52 -31.28 18.04
C HIS A 149 -3.90 -30.01 18.63
N ASP A 150 -3.45 -30.07 19.88
CA ASP A 150 -2.95 -28.92 20.64
C ASP A 150 -1.67 -28.33 20.02
N ASP A 151 -0.76 -29.20 19.59
CA ASP A 151 0.49 -28.81 18.93
C ASP A 151 0.25 -28.10 17.60
N PHE A 152 -0.71 -28.62 16.83
CA PHE A 152 -1.11 -27.98 15.58
C PHE A 152 -1.74 -26.60 15.84
N GLU A 153 -2.61 -26.48 16.83
CA GLU A 153 -3.26 -25.20 17.14
C GLU A 153 -2.27 -24.16 17.65
N LEU A 154 -1.33 -24.55 18.52
CA LEU A 154 -0.25 -23.69 18.96
C LEU A 154 0.59 -23.20 17.78
N ARG A 155 0.99 -24.12 16.89
CA ARG A 155 1.78 -23.79 15.69
C ARG A 155 1.02 -22.87 14.75
N ARG A 156 -0.29 -23.09 14.57
CA ARG A 156 -1.18 -22.26 13.76
C ARG A 156 -1.29 -20.84 14.33
N LYS A 157 -1.43 -20.69 15.64
CA LYS A 157 -1.47 -19.40 16.33
C LYS A 157 -0.17 -18.62 16.12
N LEU A 158 0.97 -19.26 16.34
CA LEU A 158 2.29 -18.65 16.13
C LEU A 158 2.48 -18.16 14.69
N MET A 159 2.14 -18.98 13.71
CA MET A 159 2.28 -18.62 12.30
C MET A 159 1.35 -17.47 11.90
N LYS A 160 0.11 -17.46 12.40
CA LYS A 160 -0.83 -16.34 12.19
C LYS A 160 -0.30 -15.03 12.77
N ASP A 161 0.32 -15.07 13.94
CA ASP A 161 0.90 -13.88 14.55
C ASP A 161 2.17 -13.42 13.83
N MET A 162 3.00 -14.34 13.33
CA MET A 162 4.12 -14.00 12.46
C MET A 162 3.67 -13.40 11.12
N GLU A 163 2.62 -13.95 10.49
CA GLU A 163 2.05 -13.39 9.25
C GLU A 163 1.53 -11.97 9.46
N ARG A 164 0.88 -11.70 10.60
CA ARG A 164 0.43 -10.34 10.97
C ARG A 164 1.61 -9.37 11.14
N ARG A 165 2.66 -9.81 11.83
CA ARG A 165 3.87 -9.01 12.04
C ARG A 165 4.57 -8.70 10.72
N THR A 166 4.85 -9.73 9.92
CA THR A 166 5.49 -9.58 8.60
C THR A 166 4.66 -8.70 7.65
N LYS A 167 3.33 -8.85 7.63
CA LYS A 167 2.46 -7.97 6.84
C LYS A 167 2.57 -6.51 7.29
N THR A 168 2.65 -6.27 8.60
CA THR A 168 2.81 -4.92 9.17
C THR A 168 4.18 -4.34 8.83
N GLU A 169 5.24 -5.13 8.96
CA GLU A 169 6.61 -4.74 8.59
C GLU A 169 6.74 -4.42 7.11
N ILE A 170 6.19 -5.26 6.23
CA ILE A 170 6.16 -5.03 4.78
C ILE A 170 5.39 -3.74 4.46
N PHE A 171 4.27 -3.50 5.14
CA PHE A 171 3.51 -2.26 4.97
C PHE A 171 4.32 -1.03 5.40
N ASN A 172 4.98 -1.08 6.56
CA ASN A 172 5.83 -0.02 7.05
C ASN A 172 7.03 0.24 6.12
N LEU A 173 7.66 -0.82 5.62
CA LEU A 173 8.76 -0.73 4.65
C LEU A 173 8.30 -0.09 3.34
N ARG A 174 7.15 -0.54 2.79
CA ARG A 174 6.56 0.08 1.59
C ARG A 174 6.25 1.55 1.80
N LYS A 175 5.73 1.91 2.97
CA LYS A 175 5.45 3.29 3.35
C LYS A 175 6.75 4.12 3.40
N ALA A 176 7.81 3.60 4.01
CA ALA A 176 9.12 4.23 4.07
C ALA A 176 9.74 4.41 2.67
N LEU A 177 9.73 3.37 1.83
CA LEU A 177 10.22 3.45 0.45
C LEU A 177 9.44 4.48 -0.37
N LYS A 178 8.12 4.58 -0.18
CA LYS A 178 7.30 5.61 -0.83
C LYS A 178 7.69 7.03 -0.39
N TYR A 179 7.98 7.25 0.90
CA TYR A 179 8.50 8.55 1.35
C TYR A 179 9.85 8.88 0.73
N LEU A 180 10.76 7.90 0.65
CA LEU A 180 12.07 8.08 0.01
C LEU A 180 11.92 8.39 -1.47
N GLN A 181 11.08 7.65 -2.19
CA GLN A 181 10.78 7.90 -3.60
C GLN A 181 10.24 9.32 -3.79
N ASN A 182 9.20 9.71 -3.05
CA ASN A 182 8.65 11.06 -3.13
C ASN A 182 9.69 12.14 -2.79
N SER A 183 10.59 11.87 -1.84
CA SER A 183 11.67 12.81 -1.47
C SER A 183 12.73 12.92 -2.56
N ALA A 184 13.01 11.84 -3.30
CA ALA A 184 13.92 11.85 -4.44
C ALA A 184 13.32 12.60 -5.63
N GLU A 185 12.03 12.37 -5.91
CA GLU A 185 11.26 13.10 -6.92
C GLU A 185 11.23 14.61 -6.60
N ALA A 186 10.95 14.99 -5.35
CA ALA A 186 10.98 16.39 -4.93
C ALA A 186 12.34 17.07 -5.15
N LYS A 187 13.44 16.35 -4.84
CA LYS A 187 14.81 16.85 -5.06
C LYS A 187 15.17 16.97 -6.54
N ALA A 188 14.67 16.06 -7.38
CA ALA A 188 14.95 16.07 -8.82
C ALA A 188 14.21 17.18 -9.57
N THR A 189 12.94 17.44 -9.21
CA THR A 189 12.09 18.41 -9.91
C THR A 189 12.24 19.84 -9.36
N GLY A 190 12.93 20.03 -8.23
CA GLY A 190 13.16 21.34 -7.59
C GLY A 190 11.87 22.07 -7.17
N THR A 191 10.71 21.43 -7.34
CA THR A 191 9.38 21.98 -7.10
C THR A 191 8.87 21.40 -5.80
N SER A 192 8.30 22.23 -4.93
CA SER A 192 7.73 21.73 -3.68
C SER A 192 6.62 20.73 -3.99
N VAL A 193 6.66 19.56 -3.34
CA VAL A 193 5.66 18.46 -3.48
C VAL A 193 4.21 18.96 -3.40
N PHE A 194 4.00 20.08 -2.70
CA PHE A 194 2.72 20.74 -2.54
C PHE A 194 2.23 21.45 -3.82
N MET A 195 3.12 22.10 -4.58
CA MET A 195 2.79 22.70 -5.87
C MET A 195 2.41 21.64 -6.89
N ASP A 196 3.13 20.52 -6.94
CA ASP A 196 2.84 19.43 -7.88
C ASP A 196 1.53 18.72 -7.56
N LYS A 197 1.19 18.53 -6.28
CA LYS A 197 -0.11 17.94 -5.90
C LYS A 197 -1.29 18.86 -6.24
N ARG A 198 -1.16 20.18 -5.99
CA ARG A 198 -2.17 21.16 -6.37
C ARG A 198 -2.33 21.22 -7.89
N LYS A 199 -1.24 21.36 -8.65
CA LYS A 199 -1.25 21.34 -10.11
C LYS A 199 -1.81 20.02 -10.65
N SER A 200 -1.40 18.89 -10.11
CA SER A 200 -1.89 17.56 -10.52
C SER A 200 -3.38 17.40 -10.29
N LEU A 201 -3.96 17.91 -9.20
CA LEU A 201 -5.42 17.82 -8.98
C LEU A 201 -6.23 18.79 -9.84
N PHE A 202 -5.74 20.00 -10.12
CA PHE A 202 -6.36 20.91 -11.09
C PHE A 202 -6.18 20.43 -12.55
N THR A 203 -5.15 19.62 -12.82
CA THR A 203 -4.87 19.03 -14.14
C THR A 203 -5.51 17.64 -14.32
N SER A 204 -5.75 16.91 -13.23
CA SER A 204 -6.35 15.56 -13.22
C SER A 204 -7.86 15.62 -13.08
N GLY A 205 -8.54 14.65 -13.71
CA GLY A 205 -9.98 14.62 -14.01
C GLY A 205 -10.94 15.32 -13.05
N PRO A 206 -10.99 14.99 -11.74
CA PRO A 206 -12.01 15.52 -10.84
C PRO A 206 -11.92 17.03 -10.59
N GLY A 207 -10.71 17.58 -10.39
CA GLY A 207 -10.54 19.00 -10.08
C GLY A 207 -10.79 19.91 -11.28
N ARG A 208 -10.48 19.41 -12.49
CA ARG A 208 -10.81 20.12 -13.74
C ARG A 208 -12.32 20.26 -13.91
N VAL A 209 -13.09 19.20 -13.70
CA VAL A 209 -14.56 19.25 -13.83
C VAL A 209 -15.17 20.25 -12.86
N VAL A 210 -14.72 20.27 -11.60
CA VAL A 210 -15.20 21.22 -10.58
C VAL A 210 -14.84 22.66 -10.95
N LEU A 211 -13.62 22.93 -11.41
CA LEU A 211 -13.21 24.27 -11.82
C LEU A 211 -14.02 24.76 -13.03
N PHE A 212 -14.26 23.89 -14.02
CA PHE A 212 -15.11 24.21 -15.17
C PHE A 212 -16.56 24.48 -14.76
N ALA A 213 -17.13 23.70 -13.82
CA ALA A 213 -18.49 23.89 -13.34
C ALA A 213 -18.67 25.26 -12.67
N ILE A 214 -17.73 25.67 -11.82
CA ILE A 214 -17.73 26.99 -11.17
C ILE A 214 -17.59 28.10 -12.21
N ALA A 215 -16.68 27.94 -13.17
CA ALA A 215 -16.46 28.92 -14.22
C ALA A 215 -17.70 29.14 -15.09
N ILE A 216 -18.39 28.06 -15.49
CA ILE A 216 -19.60 28.12 -16.30
C ILE A 216 -20.76 28.78 -15.53
N ASN A 217 -20.95 28.43 -14.26
CA ASN A 217 -22.02 29.03 -13.45
C ASN A 217 -21.74 30.50 -13.12
N GLY A 218 -20.47 30.86 -12.86
CA GLY A 218 -20.05 32.26 -12.76
C GLY A 218 -20.29 33.06 -14.03
N LEU A 219 -20.01 32.48 -15.21
CA LEU A 219 -20.27 33.13 -16.50
C LEU A 219 -21.76 33.37 -16.72
N ASN A 220 -22.62 32.43 -16.33
CA ASN A 220 -24.08 32.57 -16.42
C ASN A 220 -24.60 33.70 -15.53
N VAL A 221 -24.07 33.85 -14.31
CA VAL A 221 -24.41 34.98 -13.43
C VAL A 221 -23.92 36.29 -14.03
N ALA A 222 -22.70 36.35 -14.55
CA ALA A 222 -22.16 37.54 -15.19
C ALA A 222 -22.99 37.99 -16.41
N ALA A 223 -23.41 37.05 -17.25
CA ALA A 223 -24.28 37.33 -18.39
C ALA A 223 -25.65 37.87 -17.96
N LYS A 224 -26.28 37.25 -16.94
CA LYS A 224 -27.54 37.75 -16.36
C LYS A 224 -27.37 39.13 -15.70
N ALA A 225 -26.22 39.38 -15.07
CA ALA A 225 -25.91 40.66 -14.43
C ALA A 225 -25.77 41.77 -15.47
N PHE A 226 -25.09 41.48 -16.57
CA PHE A 226 -24.94 42.40 -17.69
C PHE A 226 -26.30 42.69 -18.36
N GLY A 227 -27.12 41.67 -18.56
CA GLY A 227 -28.48 41.82 -19.07
C GLY A 227 -29.35 42.68 -18.15
N TRP A 228 -29.26 42.47 -16.82
CA TRP A 228 -29.96 43.31 -15.86
C TRP A 228 -29.45 44.76 -15.88
N TRP A 229 -28.14 44.98 -15.91
CA TRP A 229 -27.54 46.31 -15.98
C TRP A 229 -28.02 47.09 -17.20
N TYR A 230 -28.18 46.42 -18.34
CA TYR A 230 -28.68 47.04 -19.57
C TYR A 230 -30.20 47.26 -19.56
N THR A 231 -30.98 46.32 -19.01
CA THR A 231 -32.46 46.32 -19.13
C THR A 231 -33.17 46.97 -17.94
N GLY A 232 -32.54 47.01 -16.75
CA GLY A 232 -33.12 47.57 -15.52
C GLY A 232 -34.31 46.80 -14.94
N SER A 233 -34.63 45.59 -15.44
CA SER A 233 -35.83 44.85 -15.06
C SER A 233 -35.73 44.24 -13.65
N LYS A 234 -36.72 44.52 -12.79
CA LYS A 234 -36.83 43.95 -11.44
C LYS A 234 -36.99 42.43 -11.43
N SER A 235 -37.62 41.87 -12.47
CA SER A 235 -37.79 40.41 -12.60
C SER A 235 -36.47 39.72 -12.96
N MET A 236 -35.68 40.30 -13.87
CA MET A 236 -34.37 39.77 -14.25
C MET A 236 -33.36 39.86 -13.09
N PHE A 237 -33.48 40.89 -12.24
CA PHE A 237 -32.70 41.00 -11.00
C PHE A 237 -32.96 39.85 -10.02
N SER A 238 -34.22 39.43 -9.87
CA SER A 238 -34.56 38.30 -8.99
C SER A 238 -33.97 36.99 -9.50
N GLU A 239 -33.98 36.75 -10.81
CA GLU A 239 -33.39 35.56 -11.43
C GLU A 239 -31.85 35.57 -11.33
N LEU A 240 -31.24 36.75 -11.45
CA LEU A 240 -29.81 36.96 -11.24
C LEU A 240 -29.41 36.60 -9.80
N MET A 241 -30.10 37.15 -8.79
CA MET A 241 -29.78 36.91 -7.38
C MET A 241 -29.93 35.44 -7.01
N HIS A 242 -30.89 34.75 -7.63
CA HIS A 242 -31.06 33.32 -7.47
C HIS A 242 -29.87 32.53 -8.06
N SER A 243 -29.49 32.81 -9.31
CA SER A 243 -28.30 32.19 -9.95
C SER A 243 -26.99 32.52 -9.20
N LEU A 244 -26.90 33.70 -8.59
CA LEU A 244 -25.75 34.12 -7.78
C LEU A 244 -25.62 33.25 -6.51
N ALA A 245 -26.73 33.01 -5.81
CA ALA A 245 -26.74 32.16 -4.62
C ALA A 245 -26.28 30.72 -4.96
N ASP A 246 -26.74 30.17 -6.08
CA ASP A 246 -26.32 28.84 -6.54
C ASP A 246 -24.83 28.78 -6.89
N THR A 247 -24.30 29.85 -7.47
CA THR A 247 -22.87 29.95 -7.78
C THR A 247 -22.03 30.08 -6.51
N MET A 248 -22.49 30.85 -5.53
CA MET A 248 -21.84 30.92 -4.20
C MET A 248 -21.85 29.57 -3.49
N ASN A 249 -22.95 28.82 -3.58
CA ASN A 249 -23.02 27.46 -3.03
C ASN A 249 -21.97 26.53 -3.68
N GLN A 250 -21.78 26.62 -5.00
CA GLN A 250 -20.75 25.84 -5.70
C GLN A 250 -19.32 26.27 -5.36
N VAL A 251 -19.09 27.57 -5.17
CA VAL A 251 -17.81 28.11 -4.69
C VAL A 251 -17.52 27.62 -3.26
N LEU A 252 -18.53 27.55 -2.40
CA LEU A 252 -18.39 27.04 -1.04
C LEU A 252 -17.98 25.57 -1.03
N VAL A 253 -18.63 24.73 -1.85
CA VAL A 253 -18.26 23.31 -2.00
C VAL A 253 -16.81 23.17 -2.51
N ALA A 254 -16.43 23.98 -3.49
CA ALA A 254 -15.06 23.99 -4.01
C ALA A 254 -14.02 24.46 -2.99
N TYR A 255 -14.37 25.46 -2.18
CA TYR A 255 -13.53 25.93 -1.07
C TYR A 255 -13.40 24.86 0.02
N GLY A 256 -14.48 24.13 0.33
CA GLY A 256 -14.45 22.97 1.23
C GLY A 256 -13.53 21.87 0.72
N LEU A 257 -13.56 21.57 -0.58
CA LEU A 257 -12.63 20.64 -1.21
C LEU A 257 -11.18 21.16 -1.15
N TYR A 258 -10.96 22.45 -1.39
CA TYR A 258 -9.64 23.06 -1.29
C TYR A 258 -9.09 23.04 0.15
N SER A 259 -9.94 23.31 1.14
CA SER A 259 -9.60 23.26 2.57
C SER A 259 -9.33 21.83 3.05
N SER A 260 -10.11 20.85 2.61
CA SER A 260 -9.87 19.42 2.91
C SER A 260 -8.53 18.89 2.36
N LEU A 261 -7.93 19.58 1.40
CA LEU A 261 -6.63 19.22 0.83
C LEU A 261 -5.45 19.90 1.54
N GLN A 262 -5.70 20.85 2.45
CA GLN A 262 -4.66 21.43 3.29
C GLN A 262 -4.15 20.35 4.25
N LYS A 263 -2.83 20.33 4.49
CA LYS A 263 -2.24 19.39 5.44
C LYS A 263 -2.62 19.79 6.86
N PRO A 264 -2.66 18.83 7.81
CA PRO A 264 -2.74 19.15 9.22
C PRO A 264 -1.56 20.06 9.59
N ASP A 265 -1.88 21.17 10.24
CA ASP A 265 -0.90 22.10 10.79
C ASP A 265 -0.67 21.76 12.27
N GLU A 266 0.40 22.22 12.90
CA GLU A 266 0.70 21.91 14.32
C GLU A 266 -0.44 22.32 15.28
N THR A 267 -1.32 23.22 14.84
CA THR A 267 -2.52 23.68 15.57
C THR A 267 -3.78 22.88 15.28
N HIS A 268 -3.81 22.08 14.21
CA HIS A 268 -4.96 21.28 13.77
C HIS A 268 -4.44 19.94 13.19
N PRO A 269 -4.17 18.93 14.05
CA PRO A 269 -3.56 17.64 13.69
C PRO A 269 -4.46 16.70 12.87
#